data_AF-A0A520X1F7-F1
#
_entry.id   AF-A0A520X1F7-F1
#
_cell.length_a   1.000
_cell.length_b   1.000
_cell.length_c   1.000
_cell.angle_alpha   90.00
_cell.angle_beta   90.00
_cell.angle_gamma   90.00
#
_symmetry.space_group_name_H-M   'P 1'
#
loop_
_entity.id
_entity.type
_entity.pdbx_description
1 polymer ?
#
loop_
_entity_poly.entity_id
_entity_poly.type
_entity_poly.pdbx_seq_one_letter_code
_entity_poly.pdbx_strand_id
1 'polypeptide(L)' 'MLTACAAPQASQHGDAAPTIVSLNPCADAILTEIAQPGQLLAISHYSHNPASSSMDPGVARRITVTGGTVEEAVSYTHL' A
#
# COMPACT_ATOMS: atom_id res chain seq x y z
N MET A 1 -36.29 -5.22 16.12
CA MET A 1 -35.39 -4.17 15.60
C MET A 1 -33.97 -4.59 15.97
N LEU A 2 -33.18 -5.08 15.01
CA LEU A 2 -31.81 -5.52 15.26
C LEU A 2 -30.88 -4.30 15.13
N THR A 3 -30.29 -3.88 16.24
CA THR A 3 -29.25 -2.84 16.28
C THR A 3 -27.95 -3.40 15.74
N ALA A 4 -27.46 -2.85 14.62
CA ALA A 4 -26.12 -3.15 14.11
C ALA A 4 -25.06 -2.42 14.95
N CYS A 5 -23.99 -3.12 15.35
CA CYS A 5 -22.81 -2.48 15.90
C CYS A 5 -22.16 -1.61 14.83
N ALA A 6 -22.17 -0.29 15.00
CA ALA A 6 -21.39 0.60 14.17
C ALA A 6 -19.90 0.38 14.47
N ALA A 7 -19.12 0.02 13.45
CA ALA A 7 -17.67 0.04 13.55
C ALA A 7 -17.21 1.48 13.85
N PRO A 8 -16.15 1.68 14.65
CA PRO A 8 -15.59 3.01 14.85
C PRO A 8 -15.27 3.63 13.49
N GLN A 9 -15.77 4.84 13.27
CA GLN A 9 -15.42 5.62 12.08
C GLN A 9 -13.91 5.82 12.11
N ALA A 10 -13.20 5.35 11.09
CA ALA A 10 -11.78 5.63 10.96
C ALA A 10 -11.59 7.14 11.05
N SER A 11 -10.87 7.59 12.08
CA SER A 11 -10.55 8.99 12.30
C SER A 11 -10.01 9.55 11.00
N GLN A 12 -10.69 10.55 10.43
CA GLN A 12 -10.18 11.39 9.36
C GLN A 12 -9.00 12.15 9.98
N HIS A 13 -7.80 11.56 9.99
CA HIS A 13 -6.58 12.32 10.21
C HIS A 13 -6.55 13.39 9.12
N GLY A 14 -6.41 14.66 9.53
CA GLY A 14 -6.85 15.82 8.75
C GLY A 14 -6.35 15.87 7.30
N ASP A 15 -7.25 16.26 6.40
CA ASP A 15 -7.09 16.73 5.01
C ASP A 15 -6.19 15.95 4.01
N ALA A 16 -5.48 14.90 4.42
CA ALA A 16 -4.68 14.07 3.51
C ALA A 16 -4.96 12.59 3.75
N ALA A 17 -5.33 11.88 2.68
CA ALA A 17 -5.48 10.43 2.73
C ALA A 17 -4.16 9.75 3.14
N PRO A 18 -4.19 8.60 3.85
CA PRO A 18 -2.99 7.99 4.39
C PRO A 18 -2.03 7.56 3.27
N THR A 19 -0.75 7.60 3.59
CA THR A 19 0.30 6.94 2.80
C THR A 19 0.39 5.46 3.14
N ILE A 20 0.78 4.64 2.16
CA ILE A 20 0.71 3.19 2.18
C ILE A 20 2.07 2.62 1.80
N VAL A 21 2.57 1.70 2.63
CA VAL A 21 3.62 0.74 2.29
C VAL A 21 2.98 -0.63 2.29
N SER A 22 2.99 -1.32 1.15
CA SER A 22 2.37 -2.64 1.04
C SER A 22 3.43 -3.74 0.99
N LEU A 23 3.14 -4.84 1.69
CA LEU A 23 4.01 -6.02 1.77
C LEU A 23 3.46 -7.21 0.98
N ASN A 24 2.34 -7.01 0.27
CA ASN A 24 1.61 -8.08 -0.41
C ASN A 24 1.54 -7.80 -1.93
N PRO A 25 2.14 -8.67 -2.77
CA PRO A 25 2.18 -8.44 -4.22
C PRO A 25 0.81 -8.42 -4.91
N CYS A 26 -0.19 -9.09 -4.35
CA CYS A 26 -1.55 -9.04 -4.88
C CYS A 26 -2.23 -7.71 -4.54
N ALA A 27 -1.98 -7.18 -3.34
CA ALA A 27 -2.50 -5.87 -2.95
C ALA A 27 -1.80 -4.75 -3.72
N ASP A 28 -0.50 -4.90 -4.01
CA ASP A 28 0.27 -3.94 -4.79
C ASP A 28 -0.37 -3.67 -6.16
N ALA A 29 -0.76 -4.72 -6.87
CA ALA A 29 -1.42 -4.62 -8.17
C ALA A 29 -2.77 -3.88 -8.10
N ILE A 30 -3.50 -3.98 -6.99
CA ILE A 30 -4.75 -3.23 -6.78
C ILE A 30 -4.43 -1.78 -6.43
N LEU A 31 -3.48 -1.56 -5.53
CA LEU A 31 -3.11 -0.24 -5.01
C LEU A 31 -2.54 0.67 -6.11
N THR A 32 -1.85 0.13 -7.12
CA THR A 32 -1.39 0.94 -8.26
C THR A 32 -2.51 1.54 -9.10
N GLU A 33 -3.70 0.94 -9.07
CA GLU A 33 -4.86 1.40 -9.83
C GLU A 33 -5.74 2.37 -9.03
N ILE A 34 -5.77 2.23 -7.71
CA ILE A 34 -6.74 2.95 -6.85
C ILE A 34 -6.11 4.01 -5.94
N ALA A 35 -4.81 3.95 -5.67
CA ALA A 35 -4.14 4.92 -4.82
C ALA A 35 -3.98 6.25 -5.56
N GLN A 36 -4.25 7.36 -4.88
CA GLN A 36 -3.96 8.67 -5.43
C GLN A 36 -2.44 8.88 -5.54
N PRO A 37 -1.97 9.77 -6.44
CA PRO A 37 -0.56 10.10 -6.57
C PRO A 37 0.06 10.47 -5.21
N GLY A 38 1.18 9.82 -4.86
CA GLY A 38 1.88 10.02 -3.59
C GLY A 38 1.36 9.20 -2.41
N GLN A 39 0.23 8.48 -2.53
CA GLN A 39 -0.24 7.62 -1.45
C GLN A 39 0.53 6.29 -1.37
N LEU A 40 0.86 5.66 -2.49
CA LEU A 40 1.62 4.40 -2.48
C LEU A 40 3.13 4.70 -2.47
N LEU A 41 3.76 4.51 -1.31
CA LEU A 41 5.17 4.86 -1.10
C LEU A 41 6.12 3.72 -1.49
N ALA A 42 5.74 2.47 -1.19
CA ALA A 42 6.52 1.30 -1.53
C ALA A 42 5.64 0.05 -1.65
N ILE A 43 6.08 -0.88 -2.49
CA ILE A 43 5.45 -2.18 -2.76
C ILE A 43 6.36 -3.34 -2.30
N SER A 44 5.81 -4.55 -2.22
CA SER A 44 6.59 -5.74 -1.88
C SER A 44 7.73 -5.95 -2.88
N HIS A 45 8.92 -6.35 -2.43
CA HIS A 45 9.99 -6.76 -3.35
C HIS A 45 9.56 -7.91 -4.29
N TYR A 46 8.59 -8.75 -3.89
CA TYR A 46 8.03 -9.78 -4.75
C TYR A 46 7.31 -9.21 -5.98
N SER A 47 6.81 -7.97 -5.93
CA SER A 47 6.10 -7.32 -7.03
C SER A 47 7.01 -6.97 -8.22
N HIS A 48 8.33 -6.91 -8.01
CA HIS A 48 9.32 -6.76 -9.09
C HIS A 48 9.64 -8.08 -9.78
N ASN A 49 9.25 -9.23 -9.23
CA ASN A 49 9.44 -10.54 -9.86
C ASN A 49 8.21 -10.90 -10.72
N PRO A 50 8.33 -10.99 -12.06
CA PRO A 50 7.20 -11.33 -12.94
C PRO A 50 6.59 -12.71 -12.66
N ALA A 51 7.35 -13.64 -12.05
CA ALA A 51 6.85 -14.95 -11.66
C ALA A 51 6.04 -14.96 -10.35
N SER A 52 6.02 -13.83 -9.61
CA SER A 52 5.42 -13.73 -8.28
C SER A 52 4.49 -12.52 -8.13
N SER A 53 4.22 -11.82 -9.22
CA SER A 53 3.44 -10.57 -9.25
C SER A 53 2.30 -10.66 -10.28
N SER A 54 1.17 -10.03 -9.96
CA SER A 54 0.08 -9.80 -10.93
C SER A 54 0.15 -8.41 -11.58
N MET A 55 1.14 -7.60 -11.19
CA MET A 55 1.36 -6.25 -11.71
C MET A 55 2.17 -6.28 -13.01
N ASP A 56 1.89 -5.35 -13.93
CA ASP A 56 2.74 -5.13 -15.09
C ASP A 56 4.19 -4.79 -14.65
N PRO A 57 5.22 -5.49 -15.16
CA PRO A 57 6.60 -5.24 -14.76
C PRO A 57 7.11 -3.84 -15.07
N GLY A 58 6.58 -3.18 -16.11
CA GLY A 58 6.91 -1.80 -16.47
C GLY A 58 6.35 -0.78 -15.48
N VAL A 59 5.19 -1.07 -14.89
CA VAL A 59 4.62 -0.30 -13.77
C VAL A 59 5.42 -0.55 -12.49
N ALA A 60 5.66 -1.82 -12.14
CA ALA A 60 6.37 -2.19 -10.91
C ALA A 60 7.73 -1.50 -10.78
N ARG A 61 8.51 -1.44 -11.88
CA ARG A 61 9.84 -0.79 -11.93
C ARG A 61 9.84 0.71 -11.59
N ARG A 62 8.69 1.38 -11.61
CA ARG A 62 8.57 2.81 -11.30
C ARG A 62 8.33 3.08 -9.82
N ILE A 63 8.08 2.05 -9.03
CA ILE A 63 7.71 2.14 -7.62
C ILE A 63 8.80 1.50 -6.77
N THR A 64 9.14 2.16 -5.67
CA THR A 64 10.12 1.67 -4.69
C THR A 64 9.66 0.36 -4.07
N VAL A 65 10.60 -0.52 -3.73
CA VAL A 65 10.31 -1.80 -3.07
C VAL A 65 10.76 -1.81 -1.61
N THR A 66 10.07 -2.57 -0.78
CA THR A 66 10.48 -2.90 0.59
C THR A 66 10.87 -4.37 0.73
N GLY A 67 11.89 -4.66 1.54
CA GLY A 67 12.29 -6.01 1.94
C GLY A 67 11.26 -6.70 2.85
N GLY A 68 10.32 -5.95 3.41
CA GLY A 68 9.23 -6.47 4.24
C GLY A 68 9.45 -6.36 5.73
N THR A 69 10.51 -5.67 6.16
CA THR A 69 10.77 -5.39 7.58
C THR A 69 9.94 -4.21 8.08
N VAL A 70 9.74 -4.15 9.39
CA VAL A 70 9.01 -3.03 10.03
C VAL A 70 9.86 -1.76 9.97
N GLU A 71 11.17 -1.88 10.13
CA GLU A 71 12.13 -0.79 10.09
C GLU A 71 12.12 -0.10 8.72
N GLU A 72 12.11 -0.88 7.63
CA GLU A 72 11.96 -0.34 6.28
C GLU A 72 10.59 0.34 6.13
N ALA A 73 9.50 -0.29 6.58
CA ALA A 73 8.16 0.28 6.46
C ALA A 73 8.06 1.65 7.16
N VAL A 74 8.58 1.77 8.38
CA VAL A 74 8.61 3.02 9.14
C VAL A 74 9.52 4.06 8.48
N SER A 75 10.60 3.66 7.80
CA SER A 75 11.49 4.59 7.10
C SER A 75 10.82 5.33 5.94
N TYR A 76 9.80 4.74 5.31
CA TYR A 76 9.03 5.37 4.22
C TYR A 76 7.97 6.34 4.75
N THR A 77 7.32 5.99 5.86
CA THR A 77 6.29 6.82 6.46
C THR A 77 6.93 7.76 7.48
N HIS A 78 7.50 8.86 7.00
CA HIS A 78 7.99 9.91 7.89
C HIS A 78 6.83 10.47 8.73
N LEU A 79 6.87 10.18 10.03
CA LEU A 79 6.10 10.89 11.06
C LEU A 79 6.81 12.18 11.43
#